data_AF-A0A8J5MQW1-F1
#
_entry.id   AF-A0A8J5MQW1-F1
#
_cell.length_a   1.000
_cell.length_b   1.000
_cell.length_c   1.000
_cell.angle_alpha   90.00
_cell.angle_beta   90.00
_cell.angle_gamma   90.00
#
_symmetry.space_group_name_H-M   'P 1'
#
loop_
_entity.id
_entity.type
_entity.pdbx_description
1 polymer ?
#
loop_
_entity_poly.entity_id
_entity_poly.type
_entity_poly.pdbx_seq_one_letter_code
_entity_poly.pdbx_strand_id
1 'polypeptide(L)'
;MDSRRKFTAMFKLRVIEYAEQTNNCAAAREFKVSEKSVRDWKKLSAQLKLLPKNKCANRGKCSKWPQLEVEVAKHTPDTPGTPDTPHTTGHPRHTHTPVPPLTPGTPSDTPRHIS
;
A
#
# COMPACT_ATOMS: atom_id res chain seq x y z
N MET A 1 12.63 16.00 12.04
CA MET A 1 11.26 15.64 11.58
C MET A 1 10.59 14.87 12.71
N ASP A 2 9.59 15.47 13.36
CA ASP A 2 8.84 14.78 14.42
C ASP A 2 8.02 13.64 13.78
N SER A 3 8.46 12.41 14.01
CA SER A 3 7.80 11.24 13.45
C SER A 3 6.47 11.00 14.17
N ARG A 4 5.37 10.95 13.41
CA ARG A 4 4.02 10.73 13.97
C ARG A 4 3.95 9.37 14.67
N ARG A 5 3.90 9.40 16.00
CA ARG A 5 3.72 8.20 16.83
C ARG A 5 2.33 7.60 16.62
N LYS A 6 2.27 6.28 16.51
CA LYS A 6 1.03 5.51 16.42
C LYS A 6 0.63 5.09 17.83
N PHE A 7 -0.61 5.39 18.20
CA PHE A 7 -1.17 5.00 19.49
C PHE A 7 -2.46 4.23 19.26
N THR A 8 -2.64 3.11 19.98
CA THR A 8 -3.86 2.29 19.94
C THR A 8 -5.03 3.00 20.62
N ALA A 9 -6.27 2.64 20.27
CA ALA A 9 -7.46 3.20 20.91
C ALA A 9 -7.47 2.95 22.42
N MET A 10 -7.09 1.74 22.85
CA MET A 10 -6.96 1.40 24.28
C MET A 10 -5.98 2.34 25.00
N PHE A 11 -4.79 2.58 24.43
CA PHE A 11 -3.81 3.49 25.02
C PHE A 11 -4.37 4.91 25.15
N LYS A 12 -5.01 5.43 24.09
CA LYS A 12 -5.61 6.76 24.10
C LYS A 12 -6.69 6.90 25.17
N LEU A 13 -7.53 5.87 25.35
CA LEU A 13 -8.57 5.85 26.38
C LEU A 13 -7.96 5.90 27.79
N ARG A 14 -6.90 5.13 28.05
CA ARG A 14 -6.18 5.17 29.34
C ARG A 14 -5.58 6.55 29.63
N VAL A 15 -5.03 7.20 28.61
CA VAL A 15 -4.51 8.58 28.74
C VAL A 15 -5.63 9.57 29.05
N ILE A 16 -6.79 9.43 28.41
CA ILE A 16 -7.97 10.27 28.66
C ILE A 16 -8.46 10.10 30.11
N GLU A 17 -8.63 8.86 30.56
CA GLU A 17 -9.07 8.55 31.93
C GLU A 17 -8.13 9.17 32.98
N TYR A 18 -6.81 9.05 32.79
CA TYR A 18 -5.84 9.70 33.66
C TYR A 18 -5.92 11.24 33.61
N ALA A 19 -6.13 11.81 32.42
CA ALA A 19 -6.27 13.26 32.24
C ALA A 19 -7.58 13.83 32.82
N GLU A 20 -8.61 12.99 32.99
CA GLU A 20 -9.86 13.35 33.69
C GLU A 20 -9.67 13.37 35.20
N GLN A 21 -8.85 12.46 35.74
CA GLN A 21 -8.53 12.41 37.18
C GLN A 21 -7.50 13.46 37.61
N THR A 22 -6.56 13.83 36.73
CA THR A 22 -5.48 14.77 37.03
C THR A 22 -5.62 16.05 36.23
N ASN A 23 -4.91 16.17 35.10
CA ASN A 23 -5.02 17.22 34.10
C ASN A 23 -4.25 16.81 32.83
N ASN A 24 -4.41 17.58 31.74
CA ASN A 24 -3.77 17.26 30.45
C ASN A 24 -2.23 17.31 30.51
N CYS A 25 -1.65 18.22 31.30
CA CYS A 25 -0.20 18.38 31.40
C CYS A 25 0.44 17.22 32.16
N ALA A 26 -0.19 16.79 33.26
CA ALA A 26 0.21 15.60 34.01
C ALA A 26 0.16 14.34 33.12
N ALA A 27 -0.94 14.16 32.36
CA ALA A 27 -1.06 13.04 31.42
C ALA A 27 -0.01 13.09 30.30
N ALA A 28 0.27 14.27 29.75
CA ALA A 28 1.30 14.44 28.73
C ALA A 28 2.69 14.01 29.23
N ARG A 29 3.03 14.38 30.47
CA ARG A 29 4.30 14.01 31.11
C ARG A 29 4.36 12.51 31.42
N GLU A 30 3.32 11.96 32.04
CA GLU A 30 3.25 10.55 32.45
C GLU A 30 3.37 9.60 31.26
N PHE A 31 2.57 9.84 30.21
CA PHE A 31 2.50 8.98 29.04
C PHE A 31 3.47 9.39 27.92
N LYS A 32 4.31 10.41 28.17
CA LYS A 32 5.24 11.02 27.21
C LYS A 32 4.57 11.41 25.89
N VAL A 33 3.29 11.81 25.92
CA VAL A 33 2.53 12.25 24.73
C VAL A 33 2.46 13.76 24.67
N SER A 34 2.22 14.34 23.50
CA SER A 34 2.01 15.79 23.42
C SER A 34 0.66 16.16 24.04
N GLU A 35 0.62 17.23 24.82
CA GLU A 35 -0.61 17.72 25.47
C GLU A 35 -1.72 18.01 24.44
N LYS A 36 -1.33 18.51 23.26
CA LYS A 36 -2.24 18.69 22.13
C LYS A 36 -2.94 17.38 21.74
N SER A 37 -2.22 16.26 21.71
CA SER A 37 -2.81 14.95 21.40
C SER A 37 -3.83 14.54 22.45
N VAL A 38 -3.54 14.75 23.74
CA VAL A 38 -4.47 14.47 24.84
C VAL A 38 -5.75 15.26 24.67
N ARG A 39 -5.63 16.56 24.37
CA ARG A 39 -6.78 17.46 24.13
C ARG A 39 -7.61 17.02 22.94
N ASP A 40 -6.98 16.68 21.83
CA ASP A 40 -7.66 16.20 20.62
C ASP A 40 -8.35 14.84 20.87
N TRP A 41 -7.74 13.94 21.63
CA TRP A 41 -8.34 12.65 22.00
C TRP A 41 -9.52 12.79 22.95
N LYS A 42 -9.51 13.74 23.90
CA LYS A 42 -10.67 14.03 24.76
C LYS A 42 -11.90 14.42 23.94
N LYS A 43 -11.72 15.26 22.91
CA LYS A 43 -12.80 15.62 21.98
C LYS A 43 -13.33 14.43 21.18
N LEU A 44 -12.45 13.49 20.84
CA LEU A 44 -12.77 12.28 20.08
C LEU A 44 -13.08 11.06 20.98
N SER A 45 -13.27 11.26 22.28
CA SER A 45 -13.40 10.18 23.28
C SER A 45 -14.58 9.26 22.99
N ALA A 46 -15.73 9.81 22.59
CA ALA A 46 -16.91 9.05 22.19
C ALA A 46 -16.60 8.12 20.99
N GLN A 47 -15.92 8.64 19.97
CA GLN A 47 -15.52 7.84 18.81
C GLN A 47 -14.47 6.79 19.19
N LEU A 48 -13.53 7.11 20.08
CA LEU A 48 -12.52 6.17 20.56
C LEU A 48 -13.12 4.99 21.33
N LYS A 49 -14.23 5.19 22.06
CA LYS A 49 -14.97 4.11 22.74
C LYS A 49 -15.66 3.15 21.77
N LEU A 50 -16.09 3.65 20.61
CA LEU A 50 -16.69 2.83 19.54
C LEU A 50 -15.64 2.04 18.73
N LEU A 51 -14.38 2.46 18.76
CA LEU A 51 -13.32 1.80 18.01
C LEU A 51 -12.88 0.49 18.69
N PRO A 52 -12.51 -0.53 17.89
CA PRO A 52 -11.83 -1.70 18.43
C PRO A 52 -10.55 -1.29 19.16
N LYS A 53 -10.33 -1.86 20.35
CA LYS A 53 -9.23 -1.50 21.27
C LYS A 53 -7.84 -1.49 20.60
N ASN A 54 -7.63 -2.38 19.64
CA ASN A 54 -6.35 -2.57 18.93
C ASN A 54 -6.16 -1.59 17.76
N LYS A 55 -7.19 -0.86 17.34
CA LYS A 55 -7.14 0.03 16.17
C LYS A 55 -6.52 1.38 16.54
N CYS A 56 -5.57 1.86 15.74
CA CYS A 56 -4.84 3.10 16.03
C CYS A 56 -5.50 4.37 15.47
N ALA A 57 -6.37 4.25 14.47
CA ALA A 57 -7.07 5.39 13.88
C ALA A 57 -8.40 4.94 13.26
N ASN A 58 -9.40 5.82 13.29
CA ASN A 58 -10.64 5.62 12.54
C ASN A 58 -10.44 6.00 11.07
N ARG A 59 -9.52 5.30 10.39
CA ARG A 59 -9.28 5.44 8.96
C ARG A 59 -9.91 4.24 8.29
N GLY A 60 -10.96 4.48 7.51
CA GLY A 60 -11.50 3.57 6.52
C GLY A 60 -11.67 4.35 5.22
N LYS A 61 -11.68 3.67 4.07
CA LYS A 61 -12.21 4.28 2.86
C LYS A 61 -13.71 4.47 3.10
N CYS A 62 -14.17 5.71 3.20
CA CYS A 62 -15.54 5.98 2.82
C CYS A 62 -15.60 5.63 1.34
N SER A 63 -16.29 4.55 0.96
CA SER A 63 -16.46 4.18 -0.43
C SER A 63 -16.93 5.42 -1.19
N LYS A 64 -16.22 5.79 -2.25
CA LYS A 64 -16.58 7.00 -3.03
C LYS A 64 -17.98 6.87 -3.64
N TRP A 65 -18.44 5.62 -3.80
CA TRP A 65 -19.73 5.25 -4.35
C TRP A 65 -20.32 4.07 -3.56
N PRO A 66 -20.84 4.30 -2.33
CA PRO A 66 -21.37 3.22 -1.50
C PRO A 66 -22.48 2.43 -2.20
N GLN A 67 -23.35 3.15 -2.93
CA GLN A 67 -24.42 2.59 -3.72
C GLN A 67 -23.89 1.67 -4.85
N LEU A 68 -22.79 2.06 -5.50
CA LEU A 68 -22.20 1.31 -6.62
C LEU A 68 -21.56 -0.01 -6.15
N GLU A 69 -20.94 -0.03 -4.97
CA GLU A 69 -20.37 -1.27 -4.42
C GLU A 69 -21.48 -2.30 -4.09
N VAL A 70 -22.64 -1.85 -3.61
CA VAL A 70 -23.82 -2.71 -3.42
C VAL A 70 -24.38 -3.20 -4.77
N GLU A 71 -24.39 -2.33 -5.77
CA GLU A 71 -24.88 -2.63 -7.12
C GLU A 71 -23.98 -3.58 -7.91
N VAL A 72 -22.66 -3.52 -7.71
CA VAL A 72 -21.71 -4.48 -8.28
C VAL A 72 -21.80 -5.83 -7.56
N ALA A 73 -21.92 -5.83 -6.23
CA ALA A 73 -22.04 -7.06 -5.44
C ALA A 73 -23.28 -7.89 -5.78
N LYS A 74 -24.40 -7.25 -6.13
CA LYS A 74 -25.62 -7.96 -6.57
C LYS A 74 -25.52 -8.54 -8.00
N HIS A 75 -24.55 -8.10 -8.81
CA HIS A 75 -24.46 -8.42 -10.24
C HIS A 75 -23.32 -9.38 -10.61
N THR A 76 -22.48 -9.76 -9.65
CA THR A 76 -21.56 -10.89 -9.79
C THR A 76 -22.24 -12.13 -9.20
N PRO A 77 -22.81 -13.04 -10.00
CA PRO A 77 -22.97 -14.41 -9.54
C PRO A 77 -21.58 -14.94 -9.19
N ASP A 78 -21.42 -15.55 -8.02
CA ASP A 78 -20.24 -16.29 -7.61
C ASP A 78 -19.78 -17.19 -8.76
N THR A 79 -18.72 -16.84 -9.47
CA THR A 79 -18.15 -17.70 -10.51
C THR A 79 -17.45 -18.86 -9.78
N PRO A 80 -18.01 -20.08 -9.76
CA PRO A 80 -17.37 -21.21 -9.12
C PRO A 80 -16.42 -21.80 -10.17
N GLY A 81 -15.12 -21.56 -9.99
CA GLY A 81 -14.07 -22.23 -10.74
C GLY A 81 -13.92 -21.72 -12.18
N THR A 82 -12.71 -21.26 -12.48
CA THR A 82 -12.20 -21.34 -13.84
C THR A 82 -11.67 -22.77 -14.03
N PRO A 83 -12.33 -23.67 -14.76
CA PRO A 83 -11.64 -24.81 -15.34
C PRO A 83 -11.00 -24.33 -16.64
N ASP A 84 -9.68 -24.49 -16.68
CA ASP A 84 -8.85 -24.67 -17.86
C ASP A 84 -9.12 -23.79 -19.07
N THR A 85 -8.29 -22.77 -19.24
CA THR A 85 -7.96 -22.21 -20.54
C THR A 85 -7.43 -23.34 -21.45
N PRO A 86 -8.13 -23.78 -22.52
CA PRO A 86 -7.48 -24.58 -23.54
C PRO A 86 -6.58 -23.65 -24.34
N HIS A 87 -5.29 -23.76 -24.08
CA HIS A 87 -4.23 -23.29 -24.96
C HIS A 87 -4.39 -23.97 -26.32
N THR A 88 -5.01 -23.34 -27.32
CA THR A 88 -4.80 -23.72 -28.72
C THR A 88 -5.13 -22.55 -29.63
N THR A 89 -4.09 -21.85 -30.07
CA THR A 89 -4.00 -21.37 -31.45
C THR A 89 -2.52 -21.38 -31.78
N GLY A 90 -2.12 -22.44 -32.49
CA GLY A 90 -0.76 -22.63 -32.97
C GLY A 90 -0.33 -21.43 -33.80
N HIS A 91 0.73 -20.75 -33.35
CA HIS A 91 1.48 -19.89 -34.23
C HIS A 91 2.26 -20.79 -35.19
N PRO A 92 2.19 -20.57 -36.51
CA PRO A 92 3.06 -21.27 -37.43
C PRO A 92 4.50 -20.90 -37.09
N ARG A 93 5.31 -21.92 -36.79
CA ARG A 93 6.75 -21.82 -36.63
C ARG A 93 7.32 -21.28 -37.94
N HIS A 94 7.68 -20.00 -37.98
CA HIS A 94 8.50 -19.46 -39.06
C HIS A 94 9.88 -20.12 -38.93
N THR A 95 10.12 -21.18 -39.69
CA THR A 95 11.46 -21.66 -39.98
C THR A 95 12.05 -20.75 -41.04
N HIS A 96 12.83 -19.76 -40.63
CA HIS A 96 13.82 -19.12 -41.49
C HIS A 96 15.19 -19.27 -40.86
N THR A 97 15.91 -20.23 -41.45
CA THR A 97 17.36 -20.42 -41.63
C THR A 97 18.32 -19.58 -40.75
N PRO A 98 19.25 -20.22 -40.02
CA PRO A 98 20.35 -19.49 -39.38
C PRO A 98 21.34 -19.00 -40.45
N VAL A 99 21.60 -17.69 -40.45
CA VAL A 99 22.67 -17.07 -41.23
C VAL A 99 24.02 -17.52 -40.64
N PRO A 100 25.00 -17.99 -41.43
CA PRO A 100 26.32 -18.35 -40.90
C PRO A 100 27.07 -17.10 -40.41
N PRO A 101 27.91 -17.22 -39.37
CA PRO A 101 28.73 -16.11 -38.91
C PRO A 101 29.84 -15.83 -39.94
N LEU A 102 29.88 -14.61 -40.48
CA LEU A 102 31.04 -14.13 -41.23
C LEU A 102 32.20 -13.98 -40.24
N THR A 103 33.18 -14.86 -40.40
CA THR A 103 34.44 -14.86 -39.63
C THR A 103 35.28 -13.61 -39.94
N PRO A 104 36.06 -13.10 -38.97
CA PRO A 104 36.94 -11.96 -39.17
C PRO A 104 38.22 -12.40 -39.89
N GLY A 105 38.39 -11.96 -41.14
CA GLY A 105 39.66 -12.06 -41.87
C GLY A 105 40.56 -10.88 -41.51
N THR A 106 41.66 -11.18 -40.82
CA THR A 106 42.70 -10.24 -40.38
C THR A 106 43.67 -9.86 -41.54
N PRO A 107 44.67 -9.00 -41.30
CA PRO A 107 44.92 -7.78 -42.06
C PRO A 107 45.89 -7.99 -43.25
N SER A 108 45.95 -7.04 -44.19
CA SER A 108 47.15 -6.95 -45.03
C SER A 108 47.44 -5.51 -45.44
N ASP A 109 48.52 -5.05 -44.84
CA ASP A 109 49.38 -3.91 -45.14
C ASP A 109 49.78 -3.83 -46.62
N THR A 110 49.70 -2.64 -47.24
CA THR A 110 50.80 -1.95 -47.97
C THR A 110 50.34 -0.61 -48.60
N PRO A 111 51.28 0.32 -48.96
CA PRO A 111 51.08 1.76 -48.80
C PRO A 111 51.22 2.59 -50.09
N ARG A 112 51.10 3.94 -49.95
CA ARG A 112 51.51 5.03 -50.87
C ARG A 112 50.70 5.08 -52.19
N HIS A 113 50.46 6.22 -52.85
CA HIS A 113 51.32 7.35 -53.15
C HIS A 113 50.43 8.51 -53.69
N ILE A 114 50.81 9.75 -53.39
CA ILE A 114 50.60 11.03 -54.11
C ILE A 114 49.65 11.08 -55.33
N SER A 115 48.86 12.16 -55.41
CA SER A 115 49.16 13.28 -56.32
C SER A 115 48.46 14.57 -55.91
#